data_AF-A0A6A5G810-F1
#
_entry.id   AF-A0A6A5G810-F1
#
_cell.length_a   1.000
_cell.length_b   1.000
_cell.length_c   1.000
_cell.angle_alpha   90.00
_cell.angle_beta   90.00
_cell.angle_gamma   90.00
#
_symmetry.space_group_name_H-M   'P 1'
#
loop_
_entity.id
_entity.type
_entity.pdbx_description
1 polymer ?
#
loop_
_entity_poly.entity_id
_entity_poly.type
_entity_poly.pdbx_seq_one_letter_code
_entity_poly.pdbx_strand_id
1 'polypeptide(L)'
;MLRTLVLLSSVAILSTWAVKCKYDNQDLDNNQIIVVQNAFRIKCLTEDNGSWKTEIVGCVAPDGTEIDAGQKKEVGDKVHECVKTEGGQVSLKESKGRLAACPGGQKNGEEWQEKSFKFRCGDGGVVKFIACVGQDGSVINSGETGKIGGFDVKCLQHANGTITMQAANDPKSYECKAKDGSMKKNGEEYIEGNFVRKCADYGQGKIIGCYAESVGNTIGVNQNVTAGDVIYSCKQDGSNYSFKTYNLKAPVVYSMCEQDGKQYKNGSTFISRESFRMKCVTFKNLTSTLEVVSCITPAGVEIAIGTQLEEGDRVFECTSGNVTLKSTPGQTGKCRGTYKVGEEWVEDSFKFACEPYGKIIIKSCVTKEGTEIPLGDAKRVPAGYAMECVIVNGHVALQTAKTFDCETGTGETKKFGETWNEGNFVRRCANHGVSEIIGCYVDNVGSVGLNQNLTSGDLLYLCIHQNDQFKFRTLRAQ
;
A
#
# COMPACT_ATOMS: atom_id res chain seq x y z
N MET A 1 -77.86 93.68 10.95
CA MET A 1 -78.55 92.85 11.97
C MET A 1 -78.49 91.42 11.45
N LEU A 2 -78.08 90.37 12.15
CA LEU A 2 -77.98 90.06 13.57
C LEU A 2 -76.93 88.92 13.70
N ARG A 3 -76.09 88.98 14.75
CA ARG A 3 -75.15 87.92 15.16
C ARG A 3 -75.90 86.74 15.77
N THR A 4 -75.52 85.49 15.50
CA THR A 4 -75.47 84.41 16.53
C THR A 4 -74.57 83.23 16.12
N LEU A 5 -73.85 82.69 17.11
CA LEU A 5 -72.99 81.52 17.15
C LEU A 5 -73.66 80.20 16.70
N VAL A 6 -72.86 79.24 16.21
CA VAL A 6 -73.03 77.81 16.54
C VAL A 6 -71.68 77.14 16.81
N LEU A 7 -71.68 76.36 17.89
CA LEU A 7 -70.63 75.64 18.59
C LEU A 7 -69.71 74.70 17.78
N LEU A 8 -68.46 74.65 18.25
CA LEU A 8 -67.47 73.60 18.00
C LEU A 8 -68.00 72.21 18.42
N SER A 9 -67.88 71.22 17.52
CA SER A 9 -67.81 69.81 17.89
C SER A 9 -66.36 69.33 17.74
N SER A 10 -65.84 68.77 18.82
CA SER A 10 -64.53 68.15 18.93
C SER A 10 -64.54 66.79 18.24
N VAL A 11 -63.87 66.70 17.08
CA VAL A 11 -63.50 65.42 16.46
C VAL A 11 -62.15 65.02 17.03
N ALA A 12 -62.13 63.92 17.78
CA ALA A 12 -60.92 63.25 18.23
C ALA A 12 -60.12 62.78 17.01
N ILE A 13 -58.96 63.38 16.78
CA ILE A 13 -57.99 62.91 15.80
C ILE A 13 -57.33 61.67 16.41
N LEU A 14 -57.77 60.49 15.98
CA LEU A 14 -57.02 59.25 16.17
C LEU A 14 -55.70 59.40 15.40
N SER A 15 -54.61 59.65 16.12
CA SER A 15 -53.25 59.58 15.57
C SER A 15 -52.98 58.14 15.15
N THR A 16 -53.09 57.83 13.87
CA THR A 16 -52.59 56.58 13.30
C THR A 16 -51.07 56.63 13.36
N TRP A 17 -50.46 55.81 14.21
CA TRP A 17 -49.02 55.66 14.24
C TRP A 17 -48.61 54.98 12.94
N ALA A 18 -48.00 55.72 12.01
CA ALA A 18 -47.47 55.14 10.79
C ALA A 18 -46.40 54.12 11.17
N VAL A 19 -46.58 52.88 10.73
CA VAL A 19 -45.63 51.78 10.94
C VAL A 19 -44.34 52.13 10.20
N LYS A 20 -43.19 52.01 10.86
CA LYS A 20 -41.85 52.25 10.30
C LYS A 20 -40.97 51.02 10.52
N CYS A 21 -40.05 50.73 9.59
CA CYS A 21 -39.06 49.69 9.82
C CYS A 21 -38.00 50.20 10.79
N LYS A 22 -37.65 49.39 11.80
CA LYS A 22 -36.57 49.73 12.73
C LYS A 22 -35.31 48.98 12.37
N TYR A 23 -34.35 49.66 11.77
CA TYR A 23 -33.08 49.07 11.37
C TYR A 23 -31.92 49.86 11.97
N ASP A 24 -31.08 49.19 12.76
CA ASP A 24 -29.88 49.77 13.42
C ASP A 24 -30.14 51.12 14.10
N ASN A 25 -31.19 51.17 14.95
CA ASN A 25 -31.66 52.37 15.66
C ASN A 25 -32.17 53.53 14.78
N GLN A 26 -32.41 53.29 13.49
CA GLN A 26 -33.05 54.25 12.58
C GLN A 26 -34.48 53.80 12.24
N ASP A 27 -35.41 54.77 12.23
CA ASP A 27 -36.78 54.56 11.77
C ASP A 27 -36.86 54.88 10.26
N LEU A 28 -37.16 53.87 9.45
CA LEU A 28 -37.29 53.99 8.00
C LEU A 28 -38.76 54.04 7.58
N ASP A 29 -39.09 54.99 6.69
CA ASP A 29 -40.42 55.09 6.10
C ASP A 29 -40.68 53.95 5.09
N ASN A 30 -41.95 53.61 4.87
CA ASN A 30 -42.31 52.56 3.92
C ASN A 30 -41.78 52.86 2.52
N ASN A 31 -41.18 51.87 1.86
CA ASN A 31 -40.45 51.96 0.59
C ASN A 31 -39.13 52.74 0.61
N GLN A 32 -38.70 53.28 1.74
CA GLN A 32 -37.38 53.94 1.83
C GLN A 32 -36.27 52.91 1.59
N ILE A 33 -35.28 53.31 0.78
CA ILE A 33 -34.07 52.50 0.49
C ILE A 33 -32.88 53.17 1.15
N ILE A 34 -32.09 52.41 1.89
CA ILE A 34 -30.82 52.86 2.47
C ILE A 34 -29.68 51.90 2.11
N VAL A 35 -28.45 52.42 2.11
CA VAL A 35 -27.24 51.61 2.00
C VAL A 35 -26.78 51.20 3.39
N VAL A 36 -26.59 49.90 3.60
CA VAL A 36 -26.12 49.33 4.86
C VAL A 36 -24.80 48.61 4.63
N GLN A 37 -23.93 48.67 5.64
CA GLN A 37 -22.59 48.07 5.62
C GLN A 37 -21.73 48.48 4.41
N ASN A 38 -22.02 49.64 3.79
CA ASN A 38 -21.41 50.13 2.55
C ASN A 38 -21.44 49.13 1.37
N ALA A 39 -22.35 48.14 1.39
CA ALA A 39 -22.34 47.04 0.44
C ALA A 39 -23.73 46.61 -0.05
N PHE A 40 -24.80 46.87 0.72
CA PHE A 40 -26.15 46.41 0.39
C PHE A 40 -27.16 47.54 0.43
N ARG A 41 -28.10 47.55 -0.51
CA ARG A 41 -29.27 48.43 -0.54
C ARG A 41 -30.46 47.68 0.00
N ILE A 42 -31.01 48.12 1.13
CA ILE A 42 -32.21 47.51 1.74
C ILE A 42 -33.41 48.42 1.59
N LYS A 43 -34.57 47.84 1.31
CA LYS A 43 -35.86 48.53 1.19
C LYS A 43 -36.75 48.16 2.38
N CYS A 44 -37.33 49.16 3.02
CA CYS A 44 -38.35 48.97 4.05
C CYS A 44 -39.71 48.62 3.43
N LEU A 45 -40.37 47.59 3.96
CA LEU A 45 -41.72 47.19 3.59
C LEU A 45 -42.57 47.04 4.86
N THR A 46 -43.62 47.86 5.00
CA THR A 46 -44.54 47.83 6.13
C THR A 46 -45.93 47.33 5.71
N GLU A 47 -46.59 46.58 6.58
CA GLU A 47 -47.94 46.05 6.36
C GLU A 47 -48.98 46.75 7.26
N ASP A 48 -50.25 46.76 6.83
CA ASP A 48 -51.36 47.42 7.53
C ASP A 48 -51.64 46.83 8.92
N ASN A 49 -51.18 45.60 9.17
CA ASN A 49 -51.29 44.88 10.45
C ASN A 49 -50.26 45.32 11.50
N GLY A 50 -49.42 46.31 11.20
CA GLY A 50 -48.37 46.77 12.12
C GLY A 50 -47.02 46.08 11.95
N SER A 51 -46.92 45.04 11.13
CA SER A 51 -45.68 44.33 10.87
C SER A 51 -44.83 45.03 9.79
N TRP A 52 -43.53 44.77 9.82
CA TRP A 52 -42.60 45.31 8.83
C TRP A 52 -41.44 44.34 8.59
N LYS A 53 -40.82 44.45 7.42
CA LYS A 53 -39.61 43.71 7.06
C LYS A 53 -38.69 44.56 6.18
N THR A 54 -37.42 44.19 6.13
CA THR A 54 -36.44 44.76 5.21
C THR A 54 -36.10 43.74 4.13
N GLU A 55 -36.04 44.16 2.87
CA GLU A 55 -35.59 43.33 1.75
C GLU A 55 -34.34 43.92 1.11
N ILE A 56 -33.33 43.09 0.81
CA ILE A 56 -32.18 43.53 0.03
C ILE A 56 -32.59 43.64 -1.44
N VAL A 57 -32.55 44.86 -1.97
CA VAL A 57 -32.93 45.19 -3.36
C VAL A 57 -31.73 45.33 -4.28
N GLY A 58 -30.51 45.42 -3.75
CA GLY A 58 -29.29 45.46 -4.54
C GLY A 58 -28.02 45.54 -3.69
N CYS A 59 -26.89 45.65 -4.38
CA CYS A 59 -25.56 45.77 -3.83
C CYS A 59 -24.95 47.12 -4.24
N VAL A 60 -23.90 47.54 -3.54
CA VAL A 60 -23.10 48.73 -3.86
C VAL A 60 -21.64 48.30 -4.03
N ALA A 61 -21.05 48.60 -5.19
CA ALA A 61 -19.65 48.33 -5.47
C ALA A 61 -18.73 49.31 -4.69
N PRO A 62 -17.42 49.00 -4.54
CA PRO A 62 -16.51 49.84 -3.75
C PRO A 62 -16.38 51.30 -4.20
N ASP A 63 -16.68 51.61 -5.47
CA ASP A 63 -16.68 52.97 -6.01
C ASP A 63 -18.00 53.74 -5.79
N GLY A 64 -18.98 53.10 -5.11
CA GLY A 64 -20.32 53.63 -4.88
C GLY A 64 -21.35 53.24 -5.95
N THR A 65 -20.99 52.50 -6.98
CA THR A 65 -21.92 52.10 -8.04
C THR A 65 -22.97 51.12 -7.53
N GLU A 66 -24.26 51.47 -7.69
CA GLU A 66 -25.39 50.60 -7.34
C GLU A 66 -25.64 49.51 -8.40
N ILE A 67 -25.91 48.28 -7.94
CA ILE A 67 -26.20 47.09 -8.76
C ILE A 67 -27.45 46.41 -8.21
N ASP A 68 -28.54 46.35 -8.98
CA ASP A 68 -29.77 45.72 -8.52
C ASP A 68 -29.60 44.21 -8.29
N ALA A 69 -30.38 43.65 -7.37
CA ALA A 69 -30.28 42.25 -7.00
C ALA A 69 -30.57 41.33 -8.20
N GLY A 70 -29.68 40.37 -8.44
CA GLY A 70 -29.68 39.49 -9.62
C GLY A 70 -28.98 40.06 -10.85
N GLN A 71 -28.46 41.30 -10.81
CA GLN A 71 -27.75 41.93 -11.92
C GLN A 71 -26.23 41.90 -11.75
N LYS A 72 -25.53 42.09 -12.87
CA LYS A 72 -24.08 42.30 -12.91
C LYS A 72 -23.75 43.60 -13.64
N LYS A 73 -22.66 44.25 -13.23
CA LYS A 73 -22.20 45.49 -13.82
C LYS A 73 -20.68 45.53 -13.86
N GLU A 74 -20.12 46.07 -14.94
CA GLU A 74 -18.69 46.35 -15.02
C GLU A 74 -18.40 47.63 -14.24
N VAL A 75 -17.46 47.53 -13.30
CA VAL A 75 -17.02 48.64 -12.45
C VAL A 75 -15.49 48.61 -12.42
N GLY A 76 -14.87 49.63 -13.01
CA GLY A 76 -13.42 49.62 -13.26
C GLY A 76 -13.01 48.53 -14.24
N ASP A 77 -12.03 47.70 -13.87
CA ASP A 77 -11.60 46.54 -14.65
C ASP A 77 -12.25 45.23 -14.21
N LYS A 78 -13.18 45.26 -13.25
CA LYS A 78 -13.86 44.07 -12.69
C LYS A 78 -15.34 44.04 -13.05
N VAL A 79 -15.88 42.83 -13.13
CA VAL A 79 -17.33 42.60 -13.17
C VAL A 79 -17.81 42.35 -11.75
N HIS A 80 -18.73 43.17 -11.27
CA HIS A 80 -19.40 42.99 -9.98
C HIS A 80 -20.80 42.43 -10.21
N GLU A 81 -21.15 41.35 -9.53
CA GLU A 81 -22.44 40.68 -9.63
C GLU A 81 -23.13 40.67 -8.27
N CYS A 82 -24.33 41.23 -8.20
CA CYS A 82 -25.16 41.17 -7.00
C CYS A 82 -26.02 39.90 -7.06
N VAL A 83 -25.50 38.79 -6.53
CA VAL A 83 -26.18 37.49 -6.60
C VAL A 83 -27.30 37.43 -5.57
N LYS A 84 -28.55 37.18 -6.01
CA LYS A 84 -29.70 36.86 -5.16
C LYS A 84 -30.04 35.39 -5.32
N THR A 85 -30.01 34.64 -4.22
CA THR A 85 -30.42 33.22 -4.19
C THR A 85 -31.93 33.08 -4.06
N GLU A 86 -32.48 31.91 -4.42
CA GLU A 86 -33.92 31.60 -4.26
C GLU A 86 -34.40 31.73 -2.81
N GLY A 87 -33.53 31.50 -1.82
CA GLY A 87 -33.81 31.68 -0.40
C GLY A 87 -33.74 33.14 0.10
N GLY A 88 -33.54 34.11 -0.79
CA GLY A 88 -33.52 35.55 -0.45
C GLY A 88 -32.18 36.09 0.06
N GLN A 89 -31.14 35.25 0.19
CA GLN A 89 -29.79 35.71 0.52
C GLN A 89 -29.17 36.45 -0.67
N VAL A 90 -28.57 37.62 -0.41
CA VAL A 90 -27.90 38.46 -1.42
C VAL A 90 -26.41 38.61 -1.08
N SER A 91 -25.55 38.52 -2.09
CA SER A 91 -24.10 38.71 -1.94
C SER A 91 -23.51 39.44 -3.15
N LEU A 92 -22.54 40.33 -2.91
CA LEU A 92 -21.76 40.95 -3.99
C LEU A 92 -20.55 40.06 -4.31
N LYS A 93 -20.50 39.52 -5.53
CA LYS A 93 -19.34 38.81 -6.07
C LYS A 93 -18.55 39.72 -7.00
N GLU A 94 -17.23 39.61 -6.99
CA GLU A 94 -16.36 40.30 -7.94
C GLU A 94 -15.59 39.30 -8.80
N SER A 95 -15.43 39.61 -10.09
CA SER A 95 -14.53 38.89 -10.97
C SER A 95 -13.08 39.30 -10.71
N LYS A 96 -12.14 38.49 -11.20
CA LYS A 96 -10.78 38.99 -11.43
C LYS A 96 -10.84 40.16 -12.41
N GLY A 97 -9.93 41.12 -12.22
CA GLY A 97 -9.79 42.25 -13.14
C GLY A 97 -9.48 41.76 -14.56
N ARG A 98 -9.93 42.48 -15.59
CA ARG A 98 -9.74 42.10 -17.00
C ARG A 98 -8.27 41.89 -17.33
N LEU A 99 -7.38 42.67 -16.72
CA LEU A 99 -5.93 42.58 -16.89
C LEU A 99 -5.23 41.72 -15.84
N ALA A 100 -5.98 40.90 -15.09
CA ALA A 100 -5.40 40.02 -14.09
C ALA A 100 -4.36 39.07 -14.69
N ALA A 101 -3.29 38.83 -13.94
CA ALA A 101 -2.28 37.85 -14.28
C ALA A 101 -2.86 36.42 -14.22
N CYS A 102 -2.34 35.55 -15.07
CA CYS A 102 -2.66 34.13 -15.07
C CYS A 102 -2.00 33.41 -13.89
N PRO A 103 -2.49 32.22 -13.49
CA PRO A 103 -1.81 31.36 -12.53
C PRO A 103 -0.34 31.18 -12.93
N GLY A 104 0.60 31.45 -12.01
CA GLY A 104 2.03 31.45 -12.30
C GLY A 104 2.67 32.83 -12.54
N GLY A 105 1.87 33.91 -12.55
CA GLY A 105 2.38 35.29 -12.56
C GLY A 105 2.42 35.96 -13.93
N GLN A 106 1.99 35.27 -14.99
CA GLN A 106 2.11 35.74 -16.37
C GLN A 106 1.13 36.88 -16.63
N LYS A 107 1.63 37.96 -17.22
CA LYS A 107 0.85 39.18 -17.46
C LYS A 107 -0.21 38.92 -18.53
N ASN A 108 -1.32 39.66 -18.49
CA ASN A 108 -2.32 39.61 -19.56
C ASN A 108 -1.66 39.89 -20.93
N GLY A 109 -1.96 39.05 -21.92
CA GLY A 109 -1.37 39.09 -23.24
C GLY A 109 -0.05 38.31 -23.39
N GLU A 110 0.61 37.94 -22.30
CA GLU A 110 1.88 37.20 -22.33
C GLU A 110 1.71 35.78 -22.88
N GLU A 111 2.66 35.34 -23.70
CA GLU A 111 2.72 33.99 -24.23
C GLU A 111 3.90 33.23 -23.62
N TRP A 112 3.67 31.98 -23.25
CA TRP A 112 4.72 31.10 -22.76
C TRP A 112 4.56 29.70 -23.32
N GLN A 113 5.65 28.94 -23.29
CA GLN A 113 5.66 27.54 -23.67
C GLN A 113 5.86 26.69 -22.42
N GLU A 114 5.03 25.66 -22.28
CA GLU A 114 5.20 24.61 -21.29
C GLU A 114 5.27 23.27 -22.03
N LYS A 115 6.43 22.60 -21.95
CA LYS A 115 6.72 21.37 -22.69
C LYS A 115 6.48 21.56 -24.20
N SER A 116 5.53 20.84 -24.77
CA SER A 116 5.18 20.87 -26.20
C SER A 116 3.97 21.75 -26.49
N PHE A 117 3.56 22.62 -25.56
CA PHE A 117 2.35 23.43 -25.71
C PHE A 117 2.63 24.90 -25.44
N LYS A 118 2.09 25.76 -26.29
CA LYS A 118 2.17 27.21 -26.17
C LYS A 118 0.84 27.76 -25.70
N PHE A 119 0.90 28.64 -24.71
CA PHE A 119 -0.23 29.26 -24.05
C PHE A 119 -0.14 30.77 -24.13
N ARG A 120 -1.28 31.43 -23.92
CA ARG A 120 -1.41 32.88 -23.79
C ARG A 120 -2.29 33.24 -22.62
N CYS A 121 -1.91 34.26 -21.86
CA CYS A 121 -2.76 34.78 -20.80
C CYS A 121 -3.86 35.67 -21.40
N GLY A 122 -5.10 35.24 -21.30
CA GLY A 122 -6.27 35.99 -21.72
C GLY A 122 -6.88 36.83 -20.60
N ASP A 123 -7.98 37.50 -20.94
CA ASP A 123 -8.71 38.38 -20.02
C ASP A 123 -9.17 37.64 -18.77
N GLY A 124 -9.13 38.34 -17.63
CA GLY A 124 -9.49 37.77 -16.32
C GLY A 124 -8.47 36.78 -15.77
N GLY A 125 -7.27 36.70 -16.34
CA GLY A 125 -6.24 35.73 -15.96
C GLY A 125 -6.57 34.31 -16.43
N VAL A 126 -7.29 34.17 -17.54
CA VAL A 126 -7.66 32.87 -18.12
C VAL A 126 -6.57 32.39 -19.07
N VAL A 127 -6.00 31.22 -18.79
CA VAL A 127 -5.00 30.58 -19.65
C VAL A 127 -5.66 30.06 -20.93
N LYS A 128 -5.19 30.50 -22.09
CA LYS A 128 -5.64 30.03 -23.41
C LYS A 128 -4.56 29.19 -24.07
N PHE A 129 -4.91 28.01 -24.54
CA PHE A 129 -4.04 27.19 -25.38
C PHE A 129 -4.02 27.76 -26.82
N ILE A 130 -2.84 27.93 -27.40
CA ILE A 130 -2.70 28.55 -28.73
C ILE A 130 -1.93 27.71 -29.76
N ALA A 131 -1.00 26.84 -29.35
CA ALA A 131 -0.25 26.01 -30.31
C ALA A 131 0.43 24.79 -29.68
N CYS A 132 0.72 23.79 -30.50
CA CYS A 132 1.62 22.68 -30.22
C CYS A 132 3.02 22.99 -30.77
N VAL A 133 4.06 22.59 -30.04
CA VAL A 133 5.47 22.84 -30.38
C VAL A 133 6.23 21.52 -30.43
N GLY A 134 6.81 21.21 -31.59
CA GLY A 134 7.68 20.06 -31.82
C GLY A 134 9.06 20.23 -31.18
N GLN A 135 9.77 19.11 -30.97
CA GLN A 135 11.15 19.15 -30.47
C GLN A 135 12.13 19.82 -31.44
N ASP A 136 11.81 19.83 -32.73
CA ASP A 136 12.52 20.52 -33.80
C ASP A 136 12.18 22.03 -33.87
N GLY A 137 11.33 22.53 -32.97
CA GLY A 137 10.88 23.93 -32.93
C GLY A 137 9.73 24.26 -33.87
N SER A 138 9.18 23.27 -34.60
CA SER A 138 7.98 23.45 -35.42
C SER A 138 6.76 23.84 -34.56
N VAL A 139 5.91 24.74 -35.05
CA VAL A 139 4.74 25.23 -34.33
C VAL A 139 3.47 24.98 -35.16
N ILE A 140 2.46 24.38 -34.54
CA ILE A 140 1.14 24.13 -35.13
C ILE A 140 0.11 24.84 -34.27
N ASN A 141 -0.65 25.78 -34.83
CA ASN A 141 -1.67 26.46 -34.03
C ASN A 141 -2.78 25.50 -33.59
N SER A 142 -3.43 25.82 -32.48
CA SER A 142 -4.56 25.05 -31.98
C SER A 142 -5.67 24.98 -33.03
N GLY A 143 -6.12 23.76 -33.35
CA GLY A 143 -7.11 23.48 -34.39
C GLY A 143 -6.50 23.11 -35.74
N GLU A 144 -5.22 23.34 -35.95
CA GLU A 144 -4.57 23.13 -37.25
C GLU A 144 -3.87 21.76 -37.37
N THR A 145 -3.58 21.39 -38.61
CA THR A 145 -2.68 20.28 -38.96
C THR A 145 -1.42 20.85 -39.58
N GLY A 146 -0.26 20.44 -39.11
CA GLY A 146 1.03 20.88 -39.63
C GLY A 146 2.08 19.76 -39.55
N LYS A 147 3.33 20.07 -39.94
CA LYS A 147 4.41 19.09 -39.93
C LYS A 147 5.30 19.23 -38.70
N ILE A 148 5.53 18.13 -37.99
CA ILE A 148 6.50 18.01 -36.89
C ILE A 148 7.38 16.80 -37.17
N GLY A 149 8.70 16.97 -37.28
CA GLY A 149 9.62 15.86 -37.56
C GLY A 149 9.28 15.09 -38.84
N GLY A 150 8.66 15.75 -39.83
CA GLY A 150 8.22 15.15 -41.11
C GLY A 150 6.84 14.50 -41.09
N PHE A 151 6.19 14.37 -39.93
CA PHE A 151 4.85 13.79 -39.79
C PHE A 151 3.77 14.87 -39.84
N ASP A 152 2.63 14.57 -40.47
CA ASP A 152 1.44 15.41 -40.38
C ASP A 152 0.77 15.20 -39.02
N VAL A 153 0.69 16.26 -38.22
CA VAL A 153 0.21 16.25 -36.84
C VAL A 153 -0.96 17.21 -36.69
N LYS A 154 -2.07 16.74 -36.13
CA LYS A 154 -3.22 17.53 -35.68
C LYS A 154 -2.98 18.01 -34.26
N CYS A 155 -3.07 19.32 -34.05
CA CYS A 155 -2.96 19.96 -32.75
C CYS A 155 -4.37 20.37 -32.26
N LEU A 156 -4.92 19.68 -31.26
CA LEU A 156 -6.32 19.87 -30.86
C LEU A 156 -6.46 20.07 -29.35
N GLN A 157 -7.36 20.97 -28.96
CA GLN A 157 -7.90 21.05 -27.62
C GLN A 157 -9.32 20.49 -27.60
N HIS A 158 -9.56 19.49 -26.77
CA HIS A 158 -10.86 18.85 -26.59
C HIS A 158 -11.76 19.69 -25.68
N ALA A 159 -13.08 19.50 -25.76
CA ALA A 159 -14.06 20.25 -24.96
C ALA A 159 -13.84 20.12 -23.44
N ASN A 160 -13.20 19.03 -22.99
CA ASN A 160 -12.84 18.81 -21.58
C ASN A 160 -11.52 19.51 -21.16
N GLY A 161 -10.90 20.29 -22.05
CA GLY A 161 -9.65 20.99 -21.82
C GLY A 161 -8.38 20.19 -22.14
N THR A 162 -8.49 18.90 -22.48
CA THR A 162 -7.33 18.06 -22.82
C THR A 162 -6.71 18.52 -24.14
N ILE A 163 -5.38 18.64 -24.19
CA ILE A 163 -4.65 18.97 -25.41
C ILE A 163 -4.01 17.71 -25.97
N THR A 164 -4.16 17.46 -27.27
CA THR A 164 -3.59 16.31 -27.95
C THR A 164 -2.83 16.70 -29.21
N MET A 165 -1.70 16.04 -29.42
CA MET A 165 -0.98 15.98 -30.69
C MET A 165 -1.19 14.58 -31.27
N GLN A 166 -1.88 14.49 -32.40
CA GLN A 166 -2.22 13.20 -33.03
C GLN A 166 -1.73 13.17 -34.47
N ALA A 167 -1.31 12.00 -34.95
CA ALA A 167 -1.02 11.84 -36.38
C ALA A 167 -2.28 12.13 -37.21
N ALA A 168 -2.14 12.92 -38.27
CA ALA A 168 -3.26 13.33 -39.11
C ALA A 168 -3.74 12.20 -40.03
N ASN A 169 -2.82 11.31 -40.42
CA ASN A 169 -3.02 10.20 -41.34
C ASN A 169 -2.86 8.85 -40.65
N ASP A 170 -3.42 7.80 -41.28
CA ASP A 170 -3.27 6.43 -40.82
C ASP A 170 -1.78 6.02 -40.75
N PRO A 171 -1.32 5.35 -39.69
CA PRO A 171 0.07 4.93 -39.56
C PRO A 171 0.59 4.11 -40.76
N LYS A 172 -0.27 3.37 -41.46
CA LYS A 172 0.09 2.55 -42.62
C LYS A 172 0.11 3.31 -43.94
N SER A 173 -0.37 4.55 -44.00
CA SER A 173 -0.34 5.34 -45.23
C SER A 173 1.04 5.93 -45.53
N TYR A 174 1.98 5.85 -44.58
CA TYR A 174 3.33 6.40 -44.74
C TYR A 174 4.24 5.42 -45.50
N GLU A 175 4.97 5.95 -46.49
CA GLU A 175 5.96 5.21 -47.26
C GLU A 175 7.36 5.37 -46.65
N CYS A 176 8.17 4.33 -46.73
CA CYS A 176 9.57 4.37 -46.31
C CYS A 176 10.44 4.80 -47.49
N LYS A 177 11.32 5.78 -47.26
CA LYS A 177 12.37 6.13 -48.23
C LYS A 177 13.61 5.27 -47.98
N ALA A 178 13.93 4.38 -48.91
CA ALA A 178 15.16 3.59 -48.86
C ALA A 178 16.40 4.45 -49.16
N LYS A 179 17.59 3.96 -48.81
CA LYS A 179 18.86 4.69 -49.06
C LYS A 179 19.16 4.96 -50.52
N ASP A 180 18.65 4.12 -51.42
CA ASP A 180 18.74 4.31 -52.87
C ASP A 180 17.78 5.41 -53.39
N GLY A 181 16.94 5.98 -52.52
CA GLY A 181 15.95 7.00 -52.84
C GLY A 181 14.59 6.46 -53.23
N SER A 182 14.41 5.13 -53.36
CA SER A 182 13.13 4.52 -53.71
C SER A 182 12.12 4.60 -52.55
N MET A 183 10.84 4.73 -52.90
CA MET A 183 9.73 4.75 -51.93
C MET A 183 9.14 3.34 -51.80
N LYS A 184 8.91 2.92 -50.56
CA LYS A 184 8.44 1.57 -50.19
C LYS A 184 7.13 1.67 -49.45
N LYS A 185 6.12 0.91 -49.89
CA LYS A 185 4.80 0.91 -49.23
C LYS A 185 4.87 0.17 -47.91
N ASN A 186 3.98 0.51 -46.97
CA ASN A 186 3.85 -0.23 -45.72
C ASN A 186 3.65 -1.74 -45.99
N GLY A 187 4.44 -2.58 -45.32
CA GLY A 187 4.51 -4.02 -45.51
C GLY A 187 5.50 -4.50 -46.58
N GLU A 188 6.01 -3.62 -47.44
CA GLU A 188 6.98 -3.99 -48.49
C GLU A 188 8.35 -4.31 -47.90
N GLU A 189 8.96 -5.39 -48.37
CA GLU A 189 10.32 -5.80 -48.00
C GLU A 189 11.32 -5.39 -49.08
N TYR A 190 12.47 -4.87 -48.66
CA TYR A 190 13.51 -4.36 -49.54
C TYR A 190 14.89 -4.57 -48.94
N ILE A 191 15.90 -4.70 -49.81
CA ILE A 191 17.29 -4.94 -49.41
C ILE A 191 18.03 -3.61 -49.38
N GLU A 192 18.79 -3.39 -48.31
CA GLU A 192 19.62 -2.20 -48.13
C GLU A 192 21.01 -2.62 -47.63
N GLY A 193 21.97 -2.71 -48.55
CA GLY A 193 23.26 -3.34 -48.28
C GLY A 193 23.09 -4.82 -47.94
N ASN A 194 23.58 -5.24 -46.78
CA ASN A 194 23.45 -6.63 -46.31
C ASN A 194 22.23 -6.86 -45.41
N PHE A 195 21.27 -5.92 -45.37
CA PHE A 195 20.10 -6.02 -44.50
C PHE A 195 18.81 -6.07 -45.31
N VAL A 196 17.90 -6.95 -44.89
CA VAL A 196 16.52 -6.97 -45.38
C VAL A 196 15.68 -6.14 -44.44
N ARG A 197 15.05 -5.11 -44.98
CA ARG A 197 14.13 -4.22 -44.24
C ARG A 197 12.70 -4.47 -44.67
N LYS A 198 11.78 -4.20 -43.76
CA LYS A 198 10.34 -4.15 -44.01
C LYS A 198 9.83 -2.77 -43.65
N CYS A 199 9.09 -2.14 -44.55
CA CYS A 199 8.47 -0.87 -44.25
C CYS A 199 7.34 -1.07 -43.23
N ALA A 200 7.47 -0.45 -42.07
CA ALA A 200 6.52 -0.52 -40.98
C ALA A 200 5.69 0.78 -40.88
N ASP A 201 4.84 0.84 -39.87
CA ASP A 201 3.99 1.99 -39.58
C ASP A 201 4.83 3.26 -39.41
N TYR A 202 4.24 4.39 -39.80
CA TYR A 202 4.88 5.71 -39.81
C TYR A 202 6.13 5.78 -40.72
N GLY A 203 6.20 4.95 -41.77
CA GLY A 203 7.29 4.99 -42.75
C GLY A 203 8.64 4.54 -42.17
N GLN A 204 8.63 3.71 -41.13
CA GLN A 204 9.85 3.23 -40.48
C GLN A 204 10.37 1.94 -41.12
N GLY A 205 11.58 1.98 -41.69
CA GLY A 205 12.24 0.78 -42.23
C GLY A 205 12.84 -0.11 -41.14
N LYS A 206 12.14 -1.17 -40.74
CA LYS A 206 12.61 -2.12 -39.72
C LYS A 206 13.46 -3.22 -40.34
N ILE A 207 14.64 -3.51 -39.77
CA ILE A 207 15.46 -4.66 -40.19
C ILE A 207 14.77 -5.94 -39.72
N ILE A 208 14.48 -6.84 -40.67
CA ILE A 208 13.86 -8.15 -40.43
C ILE A 208 14.84 -9.32 -40.65
N GLY A 209 16.01 -9.03 -41.20
CA GLY A 209 17.06 -10.03 -41.43
C GLY A 209 18.24 -9.46 -42.18
N CYS A 210 19.12 -10.35 -42.62
CA CYS A 210 20.27 -10.02 -43.44
C CYS A 210 20.17 -10.70 -44.81
N TYR A 211 20.82 -10.12 -45.80
CA TYR A 211 20.87 -10.63 -47.17
C TYR A 211 22.31 -10.95 -47.56
N ALA A 212 22.50 -12.09 -48.20
CA ALA A 212 23.75 -12.48 -48.83
C ALA A 212 23.42 -13.07 -50.21
N GLU A 213 24.08 -12.58 -51.25
CA GLU A 213 23.82 -12.99 -52.64
C GLU A 213 23.95 -14.50 -52.83
N SER A 214 24.95 -15.13 -52.21
CA SER A 214 25.17 -16.58 -52.28
C SER A 214 24.14 -17.43 -51.53
N VAL A 215 23.33 -16.82 -50.65
CA VAL A 215 22.25 -17.50 -49.91
C VAL A 215 20.91 -17.35 -50.64
N GLY A 216 20.71 -16.24 -51.37
CA GLY A 216 19.51 -15.95 -52.16
C GLY A 216 18.26 -15.60 -51.34
N ASN A 217 18.14 -16.10 -50.11
CA ASN A 217 17.03 -15.88 -49.18
C ASN A 217 17.43 -15.01 -47.98
N THR A 218 16.43 -14.45 -47.29
CA THR A 218 16.60 -13.70 -46.04
C THR A 218 17.14 -14.60 -44.91
N ILE A 219 18.26 -14.20 -44.32
CA ILE A 219 18.79 -14.79 -43.09
C ILE A 219 18.08 -14.11 -41.93
N GLY A 220 17.35 -14.88 -41.11
CA GLY A 220 16.65 -14.32 -39.95
C GLY A 220 17.60 -13.65 -38.96
N VAL A 221 17.11 -12.65 -38.22
CA VAL A 221 17.88 -12.02 -37.15
C VAL A 221 18.28 -13.06 -36.11
N ASN A 222 19.52 -12.99 -35.63
CA ASN A 222 20.16 -13.96 -34.73
C ASN A 222 20.29 -15.37 -35.30
N GLN A 223 20.25 -15.52 -36.62
CA GLN A 223 20.50 -16.77 -37.32
C GLN A 223 21.83 -16.74 -38.08
N ASN A 224 22.34 -17.94 -38.32
CA ASN A 224 23.48 -18.19 -39.18
C ASN A 224 23.07 -19.14 -40.31
N VAL A 225 23.51 -18.87 -41.53
CA VAL A 225 23.31 -19.76 -42.69
C VAL A 225 24.66 -20.05 -43.32
N THR A 226 24.87 -21.29 -43.76
CA THR A 226 26.10 -21.70 -44.45
C THR A 226 25.80 -21.83 -45.94
N ALA A 227 26.61 -21.19 -46.79
CA ALA A 227 26.58 -21.39 -48.23
C ALA A 227 28.02 -21.56 -48.74
N GLY A 228 28.33 -22.74 -49.28
CA GLY A 228 29.70 -23.16 -49.59
C GLY A 228 30.58 -23.25 -48.34
N ASP A 229 31.78 -22.65 -48.40
CA ASP A 229 32.75 -22.61 -47.31
C ASP A 229 32.58 -21.38 -46.39
N VAL A 230 31.46 -20.65 -46.48
CA VAL A 230 31.23 -19.39 -45.76
C VAL A 230 30.00 -19.48 -44.87
N ILE A 231 30.16 -19.10 -43.60
CA ILE A 231 29.05 -18.88 -42.66
C ILE A 231 28.68 -17.40 -42.69
N TYR A 232 27.42 -17.12 -42.98
CA TYR A 232 26.80 -15.80 -42.91
C TYR A 232 26.01 -15.68 -41.61
N SER A 233 26.32 -14.67 -40.81
CA SER A 233 25.72 -14.44 -39.49
C SER A 233 25.02 -13.10 -39.44
N CYS A 234 23.73 -13.11 -39.11
CA CYS A 234 22.93 -11.92 -38.85
C CYS A 234 22.71 -11.79 -37.35
N LYS A 235 23.29 -10.78 -36.70
CA LYS A 235 23.17 -10.59 -35.24
C LYS A 235 22.55 -9.26 -34.90
N GLN A 236 21.69 -9.26 -33.88
CA GLN A 236 21.17 -8.06 -33.23
C GLN A 236 21.67 -8.03 -31.78
N ASP A 237 22.33 -6.94 -31.40
CA ASP A 237 22.76 -6.65 -30.04
C ASP A 237 22.19 -5.29 -29.62
N GLY A 238 21.17 -5.32 -28.74
CA GLY A 238 20.34 -4.15 -28.44
C GLY A 238 19.70 -3.56 -29.72
N SER A 239 20.03 -2.29 -30.00
CA SER A 239 19.57 -1.57 -31.20
C SER A 239 20.48 -1.74 -32.42
N ASN A 240 21.64 -2.39 -32.27
CA ASN A 240 22.63 -2.53 -33.34
C ASN A 240 22.46 -3.85 -34.09
N TYR A 241 22.51 -3.78 -35.42
CA TYR A 241 22.48 -4.93 -36.30
C TYR A 241 23.84 -5.10 -36.96
N SER A 242 24.33 -6.33 -37.02
CA SER A 242 25.59 -6.67 -37.68
C SER A 242 25.41 -7.88 -38.59
N PHE A 243 26.06 -7.80 -39.75
CA PHE A 243 26.22 -8.89 -40.69
C PHE A 243 27.70 -9.28 -40.75
N LYS A 244 28.00 -10.53 -40.43
CA LYS A 244 29.38 -11.04 -40.39
C LYS A 244 29.52 -12.29 -41.24
N THR A 245 30.67 -12.44 -41.89
CA THR A 245 31.03 -13.61 -42.70
C THR A 245 32.24 -14.31 -42.09
N TYR A 246 32.23 -15.64 -42.10
CA TYR A 246 33.32 -16.46 -41.58
C TYR A 246 33.69 -17.54 -42.59
N ASN A 247 34.97 -17.64 -42.96
CA ASN A 247 35.48 -18.66 -43.88
C ASN A 247 35.86 -19.94 -43.11
N LEU A 248 35.42 -21.09 -43.59
CA LEU A 248 35.68 -22.42 -43.00
C LEU A 248 37.08 -22.98 -43.35
N LYS A 249 37.84 -22.33 -44.24
CA LYS A 249 39.15 -22.81 -44.75
C LYS A 249 40.37 -22.52 -43.87
N ALA A 250 40.20 -22.14 -42.61
CA ALA A 250 41.30 -22.08 -41.65
C ALA A 250 40.89 -22.85 -40.38
N PRO A 251 41.69 -23.85 -39.92
CA PRO A 251 41.41 -24.52 -38.66
C PRO A 251 41.84 -23.58 -37.52
N VAL A 252 41.00 -22.59 -37.23
CA VAL A 252 41.12 -21.82 -35.99
C VAL A 252 40.34 -22.59 -34.93
N VAL A 253 41.05 -23.00 -33.89
CA VAL A 253 40.53 -23.64 -32.70
C VAL A 253 39.36 -22.82 -32.18
N TYR A 254 38.12 -23.28 -32.38
CA TYR A 254 36.96 -22.65 -31.78
C TYR A 254 37.06 -22.87 -30.27
N SER A 255 37.16 -21.77 -29.52
CA SER A 255 36.99 -21.75 -28.07
C SER A 255 35.65 -22.39 -27.74
N MET A 256 35.67 -23.59 -27.16
CA MET A 256 34.45 -24.35 -26.91
C MET A 256 33.77 -23.82 -25.66
N CYS A 257 34.33 -23.93 -24.45
CA CYS A 257 33.78 -23.22 -23.28
C CYS A 257 34.87 -22.39 -22.61
N GLU A 258 34.51 -21.22 -22.06
CA GLU A 258 35.40 -20.39 -21.26
C GLU A 258 34.85 -20.25 -19.84
N GLN A 259 35.68 -20.52 -18.84
CA GLN A 259 35.37 -20.31 -17.43
C GLN A 259 36.60 -19.74 -16.74
N ASP A 260 36.45 -18.61 -16.05
CA ASP A 260 37.52 -17.92 -15.31
C ASP A 260 38.79 -17.68 -16.15
N GLY A 261 38.60 -17.30 -17.42
CA GLY A 261 39.68 -17.04 -18.39
C GLY A 261 40.39 -18.29 -18.95
N LYS A 262 39.97 -19.50 -18.57
CA LYS A 262 40.48 -20.76 -19.12
C LYS A 262 39.56 -21.30 -20.19
N GLN A 263 40.14 -21.82 -21.28
CA GLN A 263 39.39 -22.45 -22.36
C GLN A 263 39.37 -23.98 -22.25
N TYR A 264 38.20 -24.55 -22.50
CA TYR A 264 37.89 -25.95 -22.37
C TYR A 264 37.40 -26.52 -23.69
N LYS A 265 37.80 -27.76 -24.01
CA LYS A 265 37.36 -28.48 -25.22
C LYS A 265 36.00 -29.16 -24.97
N ASN A 266 35.25 -29.43 -26.03
CA ASN A 266 33.99 -30.17 -25.97
C ASN A 266 34.22 -31.53 -25.28
N GLY A 267 33.34 -31.87 -24.34
CA GLY A 267 33.39 -33.08 -23.54
C GLY A 267 34.36 -33.03 -22.34
N SER A 268 35.21 -32.00 -22.23
CA SER A 268 36.10 -31.88 -21.08
C SER A 268 35.33 -31.56 -19.80
N THR A 269 35.80 -32.12 -18.68
CA THR A 269 35.26 -31.88 -17.34
C THR A 269 36.29 -31.18 -16.46
N PHE A 270 35.83 -30.32 -15.57
CA PHE A 270 36.68 -29.55 -14.67
C PHE A 270 35.91 -29.14 -13.41
N ILE A 271 36.62 -28.78 -12.34
CA ILE A 271 36.01 -28.28 -11.11
C ILE A 271 35.97 -26.75 -11.17
N SER A 272 34.78 -26.18 -10.98
CA SER A 272 34.53 -24.75 -10.91
C SER A 272 34.20 -24.34 -9.48
N ARG A 273 34.86 -23.26 -9.00
CA ARG A 273 34.65 -22.69 -7.66
C ARG A 273 34.71 -23.70 -6.51
N GLU A 274 35.52 -24.75 -6.67
CA GLU A 274 35.69 -25.86 -5.70
C GLU A 274 34.42 -26.63 -5.32
N SER A 275 33.25 -26.28 -5.88
CA SER A 275 31.95 -26.81 -5.47
C SER A 275 31.21 -27.59 -6.55
N PHE A 276 31.63 -27.46 -7.82
CA PHE A 276 30.88 -28.04 -8.94
C PHE A 276 31.81 -28.67 -9.97
N ARG A 277 31.52 -29.91 -10.36
CA ARG A 277 32.11 -30.47 -11.58
C ARG A 277 31.28 -30.03 -12.77
N MET A 278 31.91 -29.30 -13.68
CA MET A 278 31.32 -28.82 -14.91
C MET A 278 31.77 -29.67 -16.09
N LYS A 279 30.93 -29.77 -17.12
CA LYS A 279 31.27 -30.33 -18.44
C LYS A 279 31.03 -29.28 -19.51
N CYS A 280 32.01 -29.10 -20.37
CA CYS A 280 31.83 -28.31 -21.58
C CYS A 280 31.06 -29.12 -22.62
N VAL A 281 29.91 -28.61 -23.07
CA VAL A 281 29.10 -29.23 -24.12
C VAL A 281 28.99 -28.28 -25.28
N THR A 282 29.39 -28.75 -26.46
CA THR A 282 29.28 -28.01 -27.72
C THR A 282 28.23 -28.66 -28.61
N PHE A 283 27.30 -27.83 -29.08
CA PHE A 283 26.20 -28.24 -29.94
C PHE A 283 26.60 -28.15 -31.42
N LYS A 284 25.84 -28.82 -32.30
CA LYS A 284 26.11 -28.85 -33.75
C LYS A 284 26.08 -27.48 -34.43
N ASN A 285 25.37 -26.50 -33.84
CA ASN A 285 25.35 -25.10 -34.27
C ASN A 285 26.55 -24.28 -33.76
N LEU A 286 27.57 -24.95 -33.20
CA LEU A 286 28.78 -24.35 -32.61
C LEU A 286 28.52 -23.44 -31.41
N THR A 287 27.33 -23.49 -30.80
CA THR A 287 27.12 -22.92 -29.46
C THR A 287 27.64 -23.88 -28.41
N SER A 288 28.02 -23.34 -27.27
CA SER A 288 28.56 -24.10 -26.17
C SER A 288 27.95 -23.68 -24.85
N THR A 289 27.87 -24.62 -23.93
CA THR A 289 27.36 -24.39 -22.59
C THR A 289 28.16 -25.18 -21.57
N LEU A 290 28.10 -24.73 -20.32
CA LEU A 290 28.64 -25.45 -19.18
C LEU A 290 27.49 -26.14 -18.47
N GLU A 291 27.55 -27.47 -18.41
CA GLU A 291 26.60 -28.28 -17.66
C GLU A 291 27.21 -28.68 -16.33
N VAL A 292 26.45 -28.56 -15.24
CA VAL A 292 26.85 -29.14 -13.95
C VAL A 292 26.62 -30.64 -14.03
N VAL A 293 27.66 -31.42 -13.71
CA VAL A 293 27.61 -32.90 -13.71
C VAL A 293 27.37 -33.41 -12.29
N SER A 294 28.01 -32.80 -11.31
CA SER A 294 28.00 -33.20 -9.91
C SER A 294 28.45 -32.03 -9.02
N CYS A 295 28.17 -32.13 -7.72
CA CYS A 295 28.68 -31.20 -6.73
C CYS A 295 29.92 -31.78 -6.05
N ILE A 296 30.79 -30.92 -5.53
CA ILE A 296 32.02 -31.29 -4.81
C ILE A 296 31.94 -30.70 -3.40
N THR A 297 32.10 -31.51 -2.36
CA THR A 297 32.12 -31.04 -0.96
C THR A 297 33.39 -30.24 -0.66
N PRO A 298 33.44 -29.46 0.44
CA PRO A 298 34.67 -28.80 0.88
C PRO A 298 35.85 -29.75 1.12
N ALA A 299 35.60 -31.03 1.44
CA ALA A 299 36.68 -32.03 1.54
C ALA A 299 37.06 -32.66 0.18
N GLY A 300 36.44 -32.23 -0.92
CA GLY A 300 36.74 -32.68 -2.27
C GLY A 300 35.97 -33.93 -2.71
N VAL A 301 34.94 -34.36 -1.99
CA VAL A 301 34.14 -35.55 -2.32
C VAL A 301 33.06 -35.20 -3.34
N GLU A 302 32.93 -36.05 -4.35
CA GLU A 302 31.97 -35.85 -5.44
C GLU A 302 30.59 -36.46 -5.13
N ILE A 303 29.54 -35.66 -5.27
CA ILE A 303 28.14 -36.01 -4.98
C ILE A 303 27.31 -35.86 -6.26
N ALA A 304 26.56 -36.90 -6.62
CA ALA A 304 25.67 -36.88 -7.78
C ALA A 304 24.48 -35.92 -7.58
N ILE A 305 23.99 -35.32 -8.66
CA ILE A 305 22.81 -34.44 -8.63
C ILE A 305 21.59 -35.21 -8.13
N GLY A 306 20.83 -34.60 -7.22
CA GLY A 306 19.67 -35.18 -6.56
C GLY A 306 20.01 -36.09 -5.37
N THR A 307 21.28 -36.18 -4.98
CA THR A 307 21.72 -37.02 -3.85
C THR A 307 22.30 -36.18 -2.72
N GLN A 308 22.43 -36.81 -1.56
CA GLN A 308 23.01 -36.22 -0.35
C GLN A 308 24.13 -37.12 0.20
N LEU A 309 25.10 -36.49 0.84
CA LEU A 309 26.23 -37.14 1.50
C LEU A 309 26.42 -36.51 2.88
N GLU A 310 26.58 -37.35 3.89
CA GLU A 310 26.99 -36.90 5.21
C GLU A 310 28.52 -36.91 5.32
N GLU A 311 29.09 -35.77 5.70
CA GLU A 311 30.53 -35.56 5.79
C GLU A 311 30.84 -34.71 7.04
N GLY A 312 31.50 -35.32 8.03
CA GLY A 312 31.82 -34.66 9.28
C GLY A 312 30.56 -34.28 10.07
N ASP A 313 30.41 -33.00 10.37
CA ASP A 313 29.30 -32.44 11.14
C ASP A 313 28.17 -31.87 10.25
N ARG A 314 28.19 -32.17 8.95
CA ARG A 314 27.25 -31.62 7.97
C ARG A 314 26.70 -32.68 7.02
N VAL A 315 25.48 -32.48 6.56
CA VAL A 315 24.93 -33.15 5.38
C VAL A 315 25.00 -32.19 4.20
N PHE A 316 25.58 -32.64 3.11
CA PHE A 316 25.65 -31.92 1.85
C PHE A 316 24.64 -32.50 0.87
N GLU A 317 23.82 -31.64 0.26
CA GLU A 317 22.82 -32.02 -0.74
C GLU A 317 23.15 -31.32 -2.06
N CYS A 318 23.27 -32.10 -3.14
CA CYS A 318 23.40 -31.57 -4.49
C CYS A 318 22.01 -31.50 -5.14
N THR A 319 21.38 -30.33 -5.19
CA THR A 319 19.97 -30.20 -5.58
C THR A 319 19.72 -30.48 -7.06
N SER A 320 18.54 -31.01 -7.41
CA SER A 320 18.09 -31.16 -8.79
C SER A 320 17.43 -29.87 -9.34
N GLY A 321 17.42 -29.70 -10.66
CA GLY A 321 16.91 -28.49 -11.32
C GLY A 321 17.94 -27.37 -11.32
N ASN A 322 17.82 -26.39 -10.41
CA ASN A 322 18.89 -25.42 -10.18
C ASN A 322 19.94 -26.05 -9.25
N VAL A 323 21.02 -26.56 -9.84
CA VAL A 323 22.02 -27.34 -9.12
C VAL A 323 22.78 -26.44 -8.16
N THR A 324 22.61 -26.69 -6.86
CA THR A 324 23.28 -25.99 -5.77
C THR A 324 23.79 -27.00 -4.76
N LEU A 325 24.90 -26.69 -4.10
CA LEU A 325 25.41 -27.46 -2.97
C LEU A 325 24.86 -26.85 -1.69
N LYS A 326 23.83 -27.47 -1.11
CA LYS A 326 23.29 -27.08 0.19
C LYS A 326 24.02 -27.82 1.29
N SER A 327 24.11 -27.19 2.46
CA SER A 327 24.71 -27.80 3.63
C SER A 327 23.86 -27.56 4.87
N THR A 328 23.47 -28.64 5.53
CA THR A 328 22.72 -28.65 6.79
C THR A 328 23.54 -29.33 7.89
N PRO A 329 23.21 -29.15 9.18
CA PRO A 329 23.85 -29.90 10.24
C PRO A 329 23.66 -31.42 10.07
N GLY A 330 24.72 -32.18 10.28
CA GLY A 330 24.74 -33.65 10.26
C GLY A 330 24.38 -34.26 11.60
N GLN A 331 24.59 -35.57 11.73
CA GLN A 331 24.31 -36.35 12.93
C GLN A 331 25.08 -35.83 14.15
N THR A 332 26.26 -35.26 13.93
CA THR A 332 27.10 -34.59 14.95
C THR A 332 27.12 -33.07 14.82
N GLY A 333 26.30 -32.51 13.92
CA GLY A 333 26.21 -31.10 13.61
C GLY A 333 25.65 -30.25 14.75
N LYS A 334 26.07 -28.98 14.80
CA LYS A 334 25.62 -28.05 15.84
C LYS A 334 24.22 -27.49 15.56
N CYS A 335 23.39 -27.41 16.60
CA CYS A 335 22.13 -26.67 16.56
C CYS A 335 22.38 -25.16 16.68
N ARG A 336 21.69 -24.35 15.88
CA ARG A 336 21.89 -22.89 15.75
C ARG A 336 23.37 -22.48 15.56
N GLY A 337 24.19 -23.37 15.00
CA GLY A 337 25.64 -23.18 14.82
C GLY A 337 26.47 -23.16 16.12
N THR A 338 25.86 -23.32 17.29
CA THR A 338 26.53 -23.11 18.59
C THR A 338 26.51 -24.35 19.46
N TYR A 339 25.33 -24.94 19.67
CA TYR A 339 25.12 -26.04 20.63
C TYR A 339 25.46 -27.40 20.02
N LYS A 340 26.22 -28.21 20.73
CA LYS A 340 26.57 -29.57 20.29
C LYS A 340 25.40 -30.54 20.50
N VAL A 341 25.37 -31.63 19.75
CA VAL A 341 24.38 -32.70 19.97
C VAL A 341 24.49 -33.23 21.40
N GLY A 342 23.36 -33.32 22.08
CA GLY A 342 23.25 -33.69 23.49
C GLY A 342 23.36 -32.52 24.47
N GLU A 343 23.70 -31.32 24.00
CA GLU A 343 23.74 -30.11 24.83
C GLU A 343 22.32 -29.61 25.11
N GLU A 344 22.08 -29.20 26.36
CA GLU A 344 20.83 -28.60 26.81
C GLU A 344 21.09 -27.16 27.26
N TRP A 345 20.17 -26.26 26.92
CA TRP A 345 20.26 -24.86 27.33
C TRP A 345 18.87 -24.31 27.67
N VAL A 346 18.84 -23.28 28.50
CA VAL A 346 17.61 -22.56 28.84
C VAL A 346 17.60 -21.24 28.08
N GLU A 347 16.51 -20.97 27.39
CA GLU A 347 16.24 -19.71 26.73
C GLU A 347 14.78 -19.34 27.03
N ASP A 348 14.57 -18.13 27.55
CA ASP A 348 13.32 -17.68 28.16
C ASP A 348 12.82 -18.64 29.27
N SER A 349 11.64 -19.24 29.10
CA SER A 349 11.03 -20.18 30.05
C SER A 349 11.10 -21.63 29.54
N PHE A 350 11.97 -21.93 28.58
CA PHE A 350 12.04 -23.25 27.96
C PHE A 350 13.47 -23.79 27.99
N LYS A 351 13.59 -25.07 28.35
CA LYS A 351 14.83 -25.82 28.22
C LYS A 351 14.80 -26.59 26.91
N PHE A 352 15.76 -26.28 26.06
CA PHE A 352 15.95 -26.89 24.76
C PHE A 352 17.04 -27.97 24.83
N ALA A 353 16.97 -28.94 23.92
CA ALA A 353 18.04 -29.90 23.69
C ALA A 353 18.37 -29.95 22.19
N CYS A 354 19.67 -30.07 21.89
CA CYS A 354 20.14 -30.28 20.54
C CYS A 354 20.18 -31.78 20.21
N GLU A 355 19.42 -32.17 19.21
CA GLU A 355 19.40 -33.53 18.64
C GLU A 355 20.22 -33.57 17.33
N PRO A 356 20.59 -34.79 16.87
CA PRO A 356 21.21 -34.98 15.56
C PRO A 356 20.49 -34.24 14.43
N TYR A 357 21.26 -33.87 13.39
CA TYR A 357 20.77 -33.13 12.23
C TYR A 357 20.29 -31.70 12.53
N GLY A 358 20.79 -31.12 13.63
CA GLY A 358 20.47 -29.74 14.04
C GLY A 358 19.03 -29.57 14.53
N LYS A 359 18.35 -30.66 14.86
CA LYS A 359 16.98 -30.65 15.36
C LYS A 359 16.97 -30.12 16.80
N ILE A 360 16.10 -29.14 17.05
CA ILE A 360 15.93 -28.55 18.37
C ILE A 360 14.59 -29.01 18.93
N ILE A 361 14.62 -29.56 20.14
CA ILE A 361 13.40 -29.96 20.87
C ILE A 361 13.31 -29.23 22.19
N ILE A 362 12.09 -29.03 22.68
CA ILE A 362 11.84 -28.52 24.04
C ILE A 362 11.69 -29.73 24.97
N LYS A 363 12.54 -29.81 25.99
CA LYS A 363 12.54 -30.87 27.02
C LYS A 363 11.60 -30.55 28.17
N SER A 364 11.62 -29.30 28.62
CA SER A 364 10.94 -28.85 29.84
C SER A 364 10.72 -27.34 29.80
N CYS A 365 9.82 -26.88 30.66
CA CYS A 365 9.62 -25.48 30.95
C CYS A 365 10.32 -25.13 32.27
N VAL A 366 10.86 -23.92 32.37
CA VAL A 366 11.54 -23.43 33.57
C VAL A 366 10.81 -22.20 34.09
N THR A 367 10.36 -22.25 35.35
CA THR A 367 9.67 -21.11 35.98
C THR A 367 10.64 -19.98 36.31
N LYS A 368 10.12 -18.79 36.63
CA LYS A 368 10.97 -17.64 37.03
C LYS A 368 11.82 -17.93 38.27
N GLU A 369 11.33 -18.80 39.14
CA GLU A 369 12.00 -19.27 40.36
C GLU A 369 12.97 -20.42 40.09
N GLY A 370 13.13 -20.85 38.84
CA GLY A 370 14.06 -21.91 38.43
C GLY A 370 13.53 -23.34 38.55
N THR A 371 12.22 -23.52 38.77
CA THR A 371 11.63 -24.87 38.84
C THR A 371 11.52 -25.47 37.44
N GLU A 372 12.17 -26.62 37.19
CA GLU A 372 12.10 -27.33 35.91
C GLU A 372 10.91 -28.32 35.89
N ILE A 373 10.02 -28.16 34.90
CA ILE A 373 8.81 -28.94 34.69
C ILE A 373 8.90 -29.64 33.33
N PRO A 374 9.08 -30.98 33.30
CA PRO A 374 9.16 -31.73 32.04
C PRO A 374 7.95 -31.49 31.13
N LEU A 375 8.16 -31.56 29.82
CA LEU A 375 7.07 -31.44 28.85
C LEU A 375 6.06 -32.58 29.05
N GLY A 376 4.79 -32.21 29.26
CA GLY A 376 3.69 -33.12 29.59
C GLY A 376 3.39 -33.23 31.09
N ASP A 377 4.25 -32.70 31.95
CA ASP A 377 4.12 -32.80 33.41
C ASP A 377 3.61 -31.49 34.05
N ALA A 378 3.18 -31.62 35.30
CA ALA A 378 2.85 -30.53 36.20
C ALA A 378 3.59 -30.68 37.53
N LYS A 379 3.97 -29.55 38.15
CA LYS A 379 4.66 -29.51 39.45
C LYS A 379 4.19 -28.32 40.29
N ARG A 380 4.17 -28.51 41.62
CA ARG A 380 3.99 -27.43 42.60
C ARG A 380 5.24 -26.56 42.63
N VAL A 381 5.07 -25.25 42.47
CA VAL A 381 6.15 -24.26 42.51
C VAL A 381 6.28 -23.66 43.91
N PRO A 382 7.40 -23.00 44.26
CA PRO A 382 7.60 -22.41 45.60
C PRO A 382 6.51 -21.44 46.05
N ALA A 383 5.83 -20.79 45.12
CA ALA A 383 4.69 -19.90 45.39
C ALA A 383 3.42 -20.66 45.87
N GLY A 384 3.45 -21.99 45.95
CA GLY A 384 2.40 -22.82 46.56
C GLY A 384 1.33 -23.33 45.61
N TYR A 385 1.24 -22.84 44.37
CA TYR A 385 0.37 -23.37 43.33
C TYR A 385 1.12 -24.28 42.36
N ALA A 386 0.40 -24.98 41.47
CA ALA A 386 0.97 -25.88 40.47
C ALA A 386 1.00 -25.25 39.08
N MET A 387 2.11 -25.47 38.38
CA MET A 387 2.33 -25.10 36.98
C MET A 387 2.50 -26.36 36.13
N GLU A 388 2.16 -26.30 34.86
CA GLU A 388 2.29 -27.38 33.88
C GLU A 388 3.01 -26.90 32.62
N CYS A 389 3.77 -27.80 32.00
CA CYS A 389 4.44 -27.57 30.72
C CYS A 389 3.74 -28.41 29.65
N VAL A 390 2.91 -27.81 28.81
CA VAL A 390 2.00 -28.56 27.92
C VAL A 390 1.98 -27.98 26.51
N ILE A 391 1.57 -28.79 25.53
CA ILE A 391 1.37 -28.34 24.15
C ILE A 391 -0.06 -27.83 24.01
N VAL A 392 -0.23 -26.54 23.72
CA VAL A 392 -1.52 -25.89 23.44
C VAL A 392 -1.48 -25.38 22.01
N ASN A 393 -2.41 -25.84 21.16
CA ASN A 393 -2.49 -25.46 19.75
C ASN A 393 -1.18 -25.64 18.97
N GLY A 394 -0.42 -26.69 19.28
CA GLY A 394 0.87 -26.96 18.63
C GLY A 394 2.06 -26.18 19.20
N HIS A 395 1.87 -25.34 20.21
CA HIS A 395 2.93 -24.59 20.88
C HIS A 395 3.12 -25.04 22.32
N VAL A 396 4.36 -25.16 22.77
CA VAL A 396 4.67 -25.44 24.18
C VAL A 396 4.37 -24.19 25.01
N ALA A 397 3.63 -24.37 26.09
CA ALA A 397 3.23 -23.32 27.01
C ALA A 397 3.53 -23.74 28.45
N LEU A 398 4.11 -22.80 29.21
CA LEU A 398 4.19 -22.87 30.65
C LEU A 398 2.97 -22.12 31.22
N GLN A 399 2.06 -22.84 31.87
CA GLN A 399 0.82 -22.27 32.40
C GLN A 399 0.47 -22.85 33.76
N THR A 400 -0.50 -22.25 34.45
CA THR A 400 -1.02 -22.80 35.71
C THR A 400 -1.76 -24.10 35.44
N ALA A 401 -1.45 -25.15 36.20
CA ALA A 401 -2.02 -26.49 36.01
C ALA A 401 -3.54 -26.44 36.18
N LYS A 402 -4.31 -26.94 35.21
CA LYS A 402 -5.79 -26.92 35.32
C LYS A 402 -6.28 -27.86 36.41
N THR A 403 -5.71 -29.07 36.44
CA THR A 403 -6.03 -30.10 37.43
C THR A 403 -4.74 -30.55 38.08
N PHE A 404 -4.67 -30.46 39.40
CA PHE A 404 -3.52 -30.92 40.18
C PHE A 404 -3.96 -31.28 41.58
N ASP A 405 -3.36 -32.32 42.16
CA ASP A 405 -3.71 -32.77 43.51
C ASP A 405 -3.23 -31.75 44.56
N CYS A 406 -4.04 -31.56 45.60
CA CYS A 406 -3.74 -30.66 46.70
C CYS A 406 -2.98 -31.37 47.80
N GLU A 407 -2.14 -30.63 48.53
CA GLU A 407 -1.50 -31.10 49.75
C GLU A 407 -2.17 -30.42 50.96
N THR A 408 -2.57 -31.19 51.96
CA THR A 408 -3.16 -30.66 53.20
C THR A 408 -2.08 -30.07 54.11
N GLY A 409 -2.47 -29.32 55.15
CA GLY A 409 -1.53 -28.85 56.17
C GLY A 409 -0.83 -29.98 56.96
N THR A 410 -1.32 -31.22 56.84
CA THR A 410 -0.72 -32.43 57.44
C THR A 410 0.15 -33.22 56.46
N GLY A 411 0.29 -32.77 55.20
CA GLY A 411 1.06 -33.44 54.16
C GLY A 411 0.31 -34.56 53.41
N GLU A 412 -1.00 -34.71 53.63
CA GLU A 412 -1.82 -35.68 52.89
C GLU A 412 -2.11 -35.16 51.47
N THR A 413 -2.10 -36.04 50.47
CA THR A 413 -2.47 -35.69 49.08
C THR A 413 -3.96 -35.93 48.85
N LYS A 414 -4.66 -34.88 48.40
CA LYS A 414 -6.09 -34.87 48.07
C LYS A 414 -6.29 -34.71 46.58
N LYS A 415 -7.12 -35.57 45.97
CA LYS A 415 -7.38 -35.52 44.54
C LYS A 415 -8.11 -34.24 44.15
N PHE A 416 -7.89 -33.77 42.92
CA PHE A 416 -8.66 -32.64 42.38
C PHE A 416 -10.18 -32.86 42.55
N GLY A 417 -10.87 -31.89 43.13
CA GLY A 417 -12.30 -31.95 43.47
C GLY A 417 -12.63 -32.64 44.79
N GLU A 418 -11.69 -33.34 45.44
CA GLU A 418 -11.89 -33.98 46.74
C GLU A 418 -12.10 -32.93 47.84
N THR A 419 -12.95 -33.25 48.81
CA THR A 419 -13.22 -32.42 49.98
C THR A 419 -12.70 -33.07 51.26
N TRP A 420 -12.22 -32.25 52.19
CA TRP A 420 -11.77 -32.72 53.50
C TRP A 420 -11.99 -31.65 54.56
N ASN A 421 -11.90 -32.07 55.81
CA ASN A 421 -11.97 -31.16 56.95
C ASN A 421 -10.55 -30.82 57.40
N GLU A 422 -10.28 -29.52 57.57
CA GLU A 422 -9.04 -29.02 58.15
C GLU A 422 -9.39 -28.05 59.27
N GLY A 423 -9.29 -28.51 60.52
CA GLY A 423 -9.87 -27.83 61.67
C GLY A 423 -11.38 -27.68 61.52
N ASN A 424 -11.90 -26.47 61.75
CA ASN A 424 -13.33 -26.16 61.64
C ASN A 424 -13.77 -25.82 60.21
N PHE A 425 -12.92 -26.04 59.20
CA PHE A 425 -13.21 -25.68 57.80
C PHE A 425 -13.33 -26.91 56.91
N VAL A 426 -14.33 -26.89 56.03
CA VAL A 426 -14.44 -27.83 54.91
C VAL A 426 -13.71 -27.23 53.72
N ARG A 427 -12.66 -27.90 53.27
CA ARG A 427 -11.88 -27.52 52.09
C ARG A 427 -12.24 -28.38 50.89
N ARG A 428 -12.01 -27.84 49.70
CA ARG A 428 -12.08 -28.54 48.43
C ARG A 428 -10.78 -28.33 47.67
N CYS A 429 -10.24 -29.39 47.06
CA CYS A 429 -9.12 -29.22 46.15
C CYS A 429 -9.60 -28.59 44.85
N ALA A 430 -9.15 -27.36 44.58
CA ALA A 430 -9.56 -26.58 43.41
C ALA A 430 -8.46 -26.57 42.34
N ASN A 431 -8.58 -25.65 41.39
CA ASN A 431 -7.62 -25.52 40.29
C ASN A 431 -6.22 -25.20 40.80
N HIS A 432 -5.21 -25.50 39.99
CA HIS A 432 -3.81 -25.16 40.27
C HIS A 432 -3.25 -25.81 41.55
N GLY A 433 -3.87 -26.89 42.02
CA GLY A 433 -3.44 -27.61 43.23
C GLY A 433 -3.57 -26.79 44.50
N VAL A 434 -4.42 -25.76 44.50
CA VAL A 434 -4.73 -24.93 45.66
C VAL A 434 -6.08 -25.33 46.22
N SER A 435 -6.17 -25.48 47.54
CA SER A 435 -7.44 -25.76 48.20
C SER A 435 -8.22 -24.47 48.47
N GLU A 436 -9.53 -24.50 48.35
CA GLU A 436 -10.42 -23.41 48.76
C GLU A 436 -11.32 -23.85 49.93
N ILE A 437 -11.74 -22.90 50.77
CA ILE A 437 -12.69 -23.15 51.85
C ILE A 437 -14.11 -23.03 51.29
N ILE A 438 -14.88 -24.12 51.37
CA ILE A 438 -16.27 -24.18 50.87
C ILE A 438 -17.32 -24.16 51.98
N GLY A 439 -16.90 -24.28 53.24
CA GLY A 439 -17.78 -24.27 54.39
C GLY A 439 -17.04 -24.49 55.70
N CYS A 440 -17.80 -24.70 56.76
CA CYS A 440 -17.31 -25.00 58.10
C CYS A 440 -17.81 -26.37 58.53
N TYR A 441 -17.04 -27.05 59.38
CA TYR A 441 -17.39 -28.35 59.93
C TYR A 441 -17.46 -28.27 61.45
N VAL A 442 -18.47 -28.91 62.02
CA VAL A 442 -18.69 -28.99 63.47
C VAL A 442 -18.90 -30.44 63.86
N ASP A 443 -18.06 -30.93 64.77
CA ASP A 443 -18.16 -32.29 65.31
C ASP A 443 -19.57 -32.53 65.86
N ASN A 444 -20.17 -33.67 65.51
CA ASN A 444 -21.52 -34.11 65.88
C ASN A 444 -22.69 -33.25 65.35
N VAL A 445 -22.43 -32.21 64.55
CA VAL A 445 -23.49 -31.37 63.94
C VAL A 445 -23.47 -31.47 62.41
N GLY A 446 -22.29 -31.54 61.79
CA GLY A 446 -22.12 -31.66 60.34
C GLY A 446 -21.57 -30.40 59.66
N SER A 447 -21.74 -30.31 58.34
CA SER A 447 -21.20 -29.22 57.53
C SER A 447 -22.16 -28.02 57.41
N VAL A 448 -21.65 -26.81 57.62
CA VAL A 448 -22.34 -25.53 57.36
C VAL A 448 -21.74 -24.90 56.11
N GLY A 449 -22.56 -24.62 55.10
CA GLY A 449 -22.08 -23.97 53.87
C GLY A 449 -21.52 -22.57 54.14
N LEU A 450 -20.62 -22.10 53.27
CA LEU A 450 -20.07 -20.75 53.39
C LEU A 450 -21.19 -19.69 53.32
N ASN A 451 -21.15 -18.71 54.24
CA ASN A 451 -22.18 -17.69 54.47
C ASN A 451 -23.57 -18.24 54.81
N GLN A 452 -23.63 -19.49 55.28
CA GLN A 452 -24.84 -20.09 55.83
C GLN A 452 -24.74 -20.20 57.35
N ASN A 453 -25.89 -20.46 57.96
CA ASN A 453 -25.98 -20.78 59.37
C ASN A 453 -26.73 -22.10 59.57
N LEU A 454 -26.50 -22.73 60.72
CA LEU A 454 -27.17 -23.96 61.12
C LEU A 454 -27.47 -23.88 62.61
N THR A 455 -28.71 -24.18 62.97
CA THR A 455 -29.12 -24.28 64.38
C THR A 455 -29.17 -25.75 64.78
N SER A 456 -28.51 -26.11 65.88
CA SER A 456 -28.58 -27.44 66.47
C SER A 456 -28.62 -27.33 68.00
N GLY A 457 -29.73 -27.77 68.60
CA GLY A 457 -30.04 -27.48 70.01
C GLY A 457 -30.20 -25.98 70.26
N ASP A 458 -29.62 -25.49 71.35
CA ASP A 458 -29.62 -24.06 71.74
C ASP A 458 -28.48 -23.25 71.10
N LEU A 459 -27.81 -23.78 70.07
CA LEU A 459 -26.64 -23.18 69.45
C LEU A 459 -26.87 -22.87 67.96
N LEU A 460 -26.48 -21.66 67.57
CA LEU A 460 -26.42 -21.18 66.19
C LEU A 460 -24.96 -21.14 65.72
N TYR A 461 -24.66 -21.91 64.67
CA TYR A 461 -23.34 -21.98 64.04
C TYR A 461 -23.32 -21.13 62.77
N LEU A 462 -22.33 -20.26 62.62
CA LEU A 462 -22.17 -19.35 61.50
C LEU A 462 -20.82 -19.57 60.82
N CYS A 463 -20.83 -19.83 59.52
CA CYS A 463 -19.63 -19.90 58.68
C CYS A 463 -19.58 -18.66 57.79
N ILE A 464 -18.68 -17.72 58.07
CA ILE A 464 -18.68 -16.39 57.45
C ILE A 464 -17.39 -16.16 56.66
N HIS A 465 -17.52 -15.68 55.42
CA HIS A 465 -16.42 -15.11 54.66
C HIS A 465 -16.61 -13.59 54.54
N GLN A 466 -15.80 -12.80 55.24
CA GLN A 466 -15.91 -11.34 55.26
C GLN A 466 -14.53 -10.70 55.34
N ASN A 467 -14.28 -9.70 54.49
CA ASN A 467 -13.00 -8.96 54.40
C ASN A 467 -11.79 -9.89 54.24
N ASP A 468 -11.88 -10.85 53.31
CA ASP A 468 -10.86 -11.88 53.03
C ASP A 468 -10.47 -12.74 54.25
N GLN A 469 -11.33 -12.80 55.25
CA GLN A 469 -11.15 -13.66 56.43
C GLN A 469 -12.31 -14.63 56.57
N PHE A 470 -11.96 -15.90 56.75
CA PHE A 470 -12.90 -16.97 57.11
C PHE A 470 -13.06 -17.02 58.63
N LYS A 471 -14.30 -16.93 59.10
CA LYS A 471 -14.65 -16.92 60.52
C LYS A 471 -15.72 -17.97 60.81
N PHE A 472 -15.45 -18.80 61.80
CA PHE A 472 -16.42 -19.71 62.39
C PHE A 472 -16.88 -19.13 63.73
N ARG A 473 -18.20 -18.98 63.93
CA ARG A 473 -18.78 -18.45 65.17
C ARG A 473 -19.89 -19.34 65.69
N THR A 474 -19.95 -19.49 67.00
CA THR A 474 -21.03 -20.16 67.72
C THR A 474 -21.72 -19.15 68.63
N LEU A 475 -23.04 -19.02 68.51
CA LEU A 475 -23.88 -18.16 69.34
C LEU A 475 -24.95 -19.01 70.03
N ARG A 476 -25.53 -18.54 71.14
CA ARG A 476 -26.77 -19.14 71.67
C ARG A 476 -27.95 -18.74 70.77
N ALA A 477 -28.76 -19.71 70.37
CA ALA A 477 -30.04 -19.48 69.71
C ALA A 477 -30.97 -18.80 70.73
N GLN A 478 -31.56 -17.66 70.34
CA GLN A 478 -32.58 -16.96 71.13
C GLN A 478 -33.96 -17.55 70.92
#